data_AF-X1JDR8-F1
#
_entry.id   AF-X1JDR8-F1
#
_cell.length_a   1.000
_cell.length_b   1.000
_cell.length_c   1.000
_cell.angle_alpha   90.00
_cell.angle_beta   90.00
_cell.angle_gamma   90.00
#
_symmetry.space_group_name_H-M   'P 1'
#
loop_
_entity.id
_entity.type
_entity.pdbx_description
1 polymer ?
#
loop_
_entity_poly.entity_id
_entity_poly.type
_entity_poly.pdbx_seq_one_letter_code
_entity_poly.pdbx_strand_id
1 'polypeptide(L)'
;AVGDDGEGIRILDETGKAGVKTEQMIISGEHPTGIYLAILDEKGEMEAAVSDMQILEEITVEYLRSKAYLIKESKIVVVDTNIPEESIEYVVDLCNKVKVPLLIEPVSVEKAKKLRGILNGRWTIDYVTPSRNELESILGAGVERDSDEDEGI
;
A
#
# COMPACT_ATOMS: atom_id res chain seq x y z
N ALA A 1 -3.97 -8.91 -4.91
CA ALA A 1 -4.95 -9.73 -5.65
C ALA A 1 -4.49 -9.84 -7.10
N VAL A 2 -4.83 -10.91 -7.79
CA VAL A 2 -4.60 -11.10 -9.23
C VAL A 2 -5.87 -11.63 -9.88
N GLY A 3 -6.08 -11.33 -11.15
CA GLY A 3 -7.20 -11.89 -11.91
C GLY A 3 -6.96 -13.36 -12.23
N ASP A 4 -8.03 -14.09 -12.51
CA ASP A 4 -7.99 -15.40 -13.15
C ASP A 4 -7.67 -15.26 -14.65
N ASP A 5 -6.48 -14.73 -14.94
CA ASP A 5 -5.99 -14.43 -16.27
C ASP A 5 -4.50 -14.79 -16.43
N GLY A 6 -4.01 -14.70 -17.67
CA GLY A 6 -2.63 -15.07 -18.00
C GLY A 6 -1.58 -14.25 -17.24
N GLU A 7 -1.85 -12.98 -16.97
CA GLU A 7 -0.94 -12.11 -16.21
C GLU A 7 -0.94 -12.50 -14.73
N GLY A 8 -2.10 -12.83 -14.15
CA GLY A 8 -2.23 -13.30 -12.79
C GLY A 8 -1.48 -14.61 -12.55
N ILE A 9 -1.59 -15.56 -13.47
CA ILE A 9 -0.81 -16.81 -13.46
C ILE A 9 0.69 -16.49 -13.49
N ARG A 10 1.14 -15.59 -14.37
CA ARG A 10 2.55 -15.22 -14.48
C ARG A 10 3.07 -14.57 -13.20
N ILE A 11 2.31 -13.64 -12.62
CA ILE A 11 2.67 -12.96 -11.37
C ILE A 11 2.82 -13.97 -10.23
N LEU A 12 1.87 -14.90 -10.08
CA LEU A 12 1.92 -15.92 -9.03
C LEU A 12 3.14 -16.84 -9.17
N ASP A 13 3.43 -17.29 -10.40
CA ASP A 13 4.56 -18.18 -10.68
C ASP A 13 5.91 -17.50 -10.42
N GLU A 14 6.14 -16.30 -10.99
CA GLU A 14 7.40 -15.57 -10.80
C GLU A 14 7.61 -15.12 -9.35
N THR A 15 6.54 -14.68 -8.67
CA THR A 15 6.59 -14.31 -7.24
C THR A 15 6.91 -15.54 -6.38
N GLY A 16 6.32 -16.69 -6.69
CA GLY A 16 6.62 -17.96 -6.03
C GLY A 16 8.07 -18.41 -6.23
N LYS A 17 8.62 -18.28 -7.44
CA LYS A 17 10.03 -18.58 -7.74
C LYS A 17 11.00 -17.69 -6.96
N ALA A 18 10.60 -16.46 -6.62
CA ALA A 18 11.36 -15.56 -5.76
C ALA A 18 11.33 -15.93 -4.27
N GLY A 19 10.61 -16.99 -3.88
CA GLY A 19 10.53 -17.49 -2.50
C GLY A 19 9.40 -16.86 -1.67
N VAL A 20 8.49 -16.12 -2.31
CA VAL A 20 7.31 -15.56 -1.64
C VAL A 20 6.19 -16.59 -1.60
N LYS A 21 5.57 -16.73 -0.43
CA LYS A 21 4.38 -17.56 -0.22
C LYS A 21 3.13 -16.86 -0.75
N THR A 22 2.53 -17.39 -1.81
CA THR A 22 1.40 -16.78 -2.52
C THR A 22 0.05 -17.45 -2.24
N GLU A 23 -0.01 -18.42 -1.33
CA GLU A 23 -1.22 -19.24 -1.04
C GLU A 23 -2.41 -18.42 -0.51
N GLN A 24 -2.15 -17.18 -0.08
CA GLN A 24 -3.15 -16.25 0.45
C GLN A 24 -3.34 -15.04 -0.47
N MET A 25 -2.93 -15.14 -1.74
CA MET A 25 -3.32 -14.17 -2.74
C MET A 25 -4.77 -14.44 -3.17
N ILE A 26 -5.55 -13.37 -3.30
CA ILE A 26 -6.88 -13.43 -3.92
C ILE A 26 -6.68 -13.68 -5.42
N ILE A 27 -7.36 -14.70 -5.94
CA ILE A 27 -7.54 -14.96 -7.37
C ILE A 27 -8.97 -14.51 -7.70
N SER A 28 -9.10 -13.39 -8.39
CA SER A 28 -10.39 -12.79 -8.73
C SER A 28 -10.98 -13.42 -9.98
N GLY A 29 -12.21 -13.89 -9.89
CA GLY A 29 -13.02 -14.25 -11.06
C GLY A 29 -13.82 -13.08 -11.65
N GLU A 30 -13.79 -11.91 -11.01
CA GLU A 30 -14.62 -10.75 -11.35
C GLU A 30 -13.83 -9.60 -11.98
N HIS A 31 -12.56 -9.45 -11.60
CA HIS A 31 -11.70 -8.35 -12.03
C HIS A 31 -10.40 -8.87 -12.66
N PRO A 32 -9.93 -8.23 -13.74
CA PRO A 32 -8.64 -8.56 -14.32
C PRO A 32 -7.50 -8.19 -13.37
N THR A 33 -6.33 -8.81 -13.59
CA THR A 33 -5.09 -8.41 -12.95
C THR A 33 -4.84 -6.93 -13.19
N GLY A 34 -4.52 -6.20 -12.11
CA GLY A 34 -4.32 -4.75 -12.16
C GLY A 34 -3.20 -4.35 -13.13
N ILE A 35 -3.43 -3.29 -13.88
CA ILE A 35 -2.51 -2.80 -14.91
C ILE A 35 -2.27 -1.30 -14.75
N TYR A 36 -1.02 -0.90 -14.94
CA TYR A 36 -0.61 0.50 -15.06
C TYR A 36 0.15 0.65 -16.37
N LEU A 37 -0.43 1.42 -17.29
CA LEU A 37 0.15 1.73 -18.59
C LEU A 37 0.56 3.20 -18.59
N ALA A 38 1.87 3.47 -18.67
CA ALA A 38 2.41 4.81 -18.88
C ALA A 38 2.85 4.98 -20.34
N ILE A 39 2.50 6.12 -20.92
CA ILE A 39 2.96 6.61 -22.21
C ILE A 39 3.96 7.72 -21.92
N LEU A 40 5.18 7.55 -22.42
CA LEU A 40 6.28 8.49 -22.24
C LEU A 40 6.56 9.20 -23.56
N ASP A 41 6.97 10.46 -23.49
CA ASP A 41 7.43 11.23 -24.64
C ASP A 41 8.85 10.83 -25.07
N GLU A 42 9.37 11.49 -26.11
CA GLU A 42 10.72 11.26 -26.64
C GLU A 42 11.86 11.56 -25.66
N LYS A 43 11.59 12.32 -24.59
CA LYS A 43 12.53 12.65 -23.52
C LYS A 43 12.42 11.69 -22.33
N GLY A 44 11.46 10.78 -22.36
CA GLY A 44 11.14 9.88 -21.25
C GLY A 44 10.27 10.52 -20.16
N GLU A 45 9.69 11.70 -20.42
CA GLU A 45 8.74 12.35 -19.53
C GLU A 45 7.34 11.73 -19.72
N MET A 46 6.58 11.60 -18.63
CA MET A 46 5.24 11.00 -18.69
C MET A 46 4.27 11.92 -19.44
N GLU A 47 3.76 11.46 -20.58
CA GLU A 47 2.77 12.16 -21.40
C GLU A 47 1.34 11.77 -20.99
N ALA A 48 1.09 10.49 -20.72
CA ALA A 48 -0.19 9.99 -20.24
C ALA A 48 -0.04 8.72 -19.42
N ALA A 49 -1.03 8.40 -18.60
CA ALA A 49 -1.11 7.12 -17.91
C ALA A 49 -2.55 6.64 -17.78
N VAL A 50 -2.73 5.32 -17.88
CA VAL A 50 -4.00 4.63 -17.62
C VAL A 50 -3.74 3.58 -16.55
N SER A 51 -4.56 3.58 -15.50
CA SER A 51 -4.46 2.63 -14.41
C SER A 51 -5.82 1.97 -14.20
N ASP A 52 -5.84 0.64 -14.26
CA ASP A 52 -6.96 -0.16 -13.76
C ASP A 52 -6.45 -1.00 -12.58
N MET A 53 -6.86 -0.60 -11.38
CA MET A 53 -6.45 -1.21 -10.12
C MET A 53 -7.67 -1.63 -9.29
N GLN A 54 -8.85 -1.78 -9.93
CA GLN A 54 -10.10 -2.07 -9.25
C GLN A 54 -10.05 -3.38 -8.45
N ILE A 55 -9.24 -4.35 -8.89
CA ILE A 55 -9.03 -5.61 -8.19
C ILE A 55 -8.52 -5.45 -6.74
N LEU A 56 -7.91 -4.31 -6.39
CA LEU A 56 -7.43 -4.06 -5.04
C LEU A 56 -8.57 -3.79 -4.04
N GLU A 57 -9.75 -3.42 -4.53
CA GLU A 57 -10.97 -3.28 -3.73
C GLU A 57 -11.44 -4.62 -3.13
N GLU A 58 -10.99 -5.76 -3.68
CA GLU A 58 -11.28 -7.08 -3.12
C GLU A 58 -10.50 -7.40 -1.84
N ILE A 59 -9.48 -6.59 -1.50
CA ILE A 59 -8.75 -6.72 -0.24
C ILE A 59 -9.59 -6.06 0.87
N THR A 60 -10.74 -6.66 1.14
CA THR A 60 -11.75 -6.17 2.10
C THR A 60 -11.38 -6.50 3.54
N VAL A 61 -12.07 -5.85 4.47
CA VAL A 61 -11.99 -6.17 5.90
C VAL A 61 -12.37 -7.63 6.16
N GLU A 62 -13.39 -8.16 5.49
CA GLU A 62 -13.82 -9.55 5.61
C GLU A 62 -12.71 -10.52 5.18
N TYR A 63 -12.06 -10.22 4.06
CA TYR A 63 -10.93 -11.01 3.58
C TYR A 63 -9.79 -11.00 4.59
N LEU A 64 -9.33 -9.83 5.02
CA LEU A 64 -8.25 -9.67 5.98
C LEU A 64 -8.59 -10.34 7.32
N ARG A 65 -9.84 -10.25 7.78
CA ARG A 65 -10.31 -10.91 8.99
C ARG A 65 -10.24 -12.43 8.89
N SER A 66 -10.56 -13.01 7.73
CA SER A 66 -10.39 -14.46 7.50
C SER A 66 -8.93 -14.91 7.61
N LYS A 67 -7.98 -13.98 7.42
CA LYS A 67 -6.53 -14.20 7.47
C LYS A 67 -5.88 -13.62 8.73
N ALA A 68 -6.66 -13.19 9.72
CA ALA A 68 -6.14 -12.52 10.91
C ALA A 68 -5.11 -13.34 11.69
N TYR A 69 -5.14 -14.68 11.59
CA TYR A 69 -4.13 -15.54 12.23
C TYR A 69 -2.71 -15.27 11.69
N LEU A 70 -2.56 -15.03 10.38
CA LEU A 70 -1.27 -14.72 9.77
C LEU A 70 -0.73 -13.37 10.25
N ILE A 71 -1.60 -12.37 10.33
CA ILE A 71 -1.24 -11.04 10.84
C ILE A 71 -0.72 -11.16 12.27
N LYS A 72 -1.40 -11.94 13.13
CA LYS A 72 -1.03 -12.14 14.54
C LYS A 72 0.30 -12.86 14.73
N GLU A 73 0.65 -13.77 13.82
CA GLU A 73 1.89 -14.55 13.88
C GLU A 73 3.07 -13.87 13.16
N SER A 74 2.81 -12.74 12.48
CA SER A 74 3.83 -12.00 11.74
C SER A 74 4.78 -11.24 12.67
N LYS A 75 6.05 -11.17 12.28
CA LYS A 75 7.05 -10.34 12.98
C LYS A 75 6.90 -8.85 12.68
N ILE A 76 6.34 -8.54 11.52
CA ILE A 76 6.03 -7.20 11.04
C ILE A 76 4.95 -7.33 9.97
N VAL A 77 4.07 -6.32 9.86
CA VAL A 77 3.11 -6.18 8.77
C VAL A 77 3.48 -4.94 7.97
N VAL A 78 3.44 -5.06 6.65
CA VAL A 78 3.59 -3.96 5.71
C VAL A 78 2.27 -3.82 4.97
N VAL A 79 1.73 -2.61 4.93
CA VAL A 79 0.50 -2.27 4.19
C VAL A 79 0.74 -0.99 3.40
N ASP A 80 0.21 -0.92 2.19
CA ASP A 80 0.26 0.29 1.38
C ASP A 80 -1.11 0.97 1.30
N THR A 81 -1.15 2.18 0.71
CA THR A 81 -2.41 2.93 0.55
C THR A 81 -3.20 2.56 -0.72
N ASN A 82 -2.83 1.49 -1.42
CA ASN A 82 -3.57 1.04 -2.60
C ASN A 82 -4.90 0.37 -2.26
N ILE A 83 -5.03 -0.25 -1.08
CA ILE A 83 -6.24 -0.96 -0.66
C ILE A 83 -7.30 -0.01 -0.05
N PRO A 84 -8.56 -0.46 0.16
CA PRO A 84 -9.62 0.37 0.76
C PRO A 84 -9.22 0.94 2.13
N GLU A 85 -9.69 2.14 2.44
CA GLU A 85 -9.33 2.84 3.69
C GLU A 85 -9.74 2.04 4.93
N GLU A 86 -10.95 1.48 4.93
CA GLU A 86 -11.46 0.62 5.99
C GLU A 86 -10.62 -0.64 6.21
N SER A 87 -10.00 -1.16 5.14
CA SER A 87 -9.10 -2.31 5.20
C SER A 87 -7.77 -1.94 5.85
N ILE A 88 -7.24 -0.75 5.54
CA ILE A 88 -6.05 -0.20 6.21
C ILE A 88 -6.35 -0.01 7.70
N GLU A 89 -7.48 0.63 8.04
CA GLU A 89 -7.90 0.82 9.43
C GLU A 89 -8.01 -0.50 10.20
N TYR A 90 -8.57 -1.55 9.57
CA TYR A 90 -8.66 -2.87 10.17
C TYR A 90 -7.29 -3.46 10.49
N VAL A 91 -6.33 -3.38 9.56
CA VAL A 91 -4.96 -3.86 9.77
C VAL A 91 -4.30 -3.08 10.90
N VAL A 92 -4.43 -1.75 10.90
CA VAL A 92 -3.87 -0.87 11.93
C VAL A 92 -4.41 -1.24 13.32
N ASP A 93 -5.73 -1.38 13.45
CA ASP A 93 -6.39 -1.76 14.69
C ASP A 93 -5.98 -3.15 15.18
N LEU A 94 -5.91 -4.13 14.27
CA LEU A 94 -5.48 -5.48 14.62
C LEU A 94 -4.03 -5.52 15.09
N CYS A 95 -3.10 -4.89 14.36
CA CYS A 95 -1.69 -4.82 14.72
C CYS A 95 -1.48 -4.16 16.08
N ASN A 96 -2.18 -3.06 16.37
CA ASN A 96 -2.15 -2.39 17.67
C ASN A 96 -2.64 -3.32 18.81
N LYS A 97 -3.73 -4.05 18.59
CA LYS A 97 -4.29 -4.99 19.60
C LYS A 97 -3.36 -6.15 19.91
N VAL A 98 -2.67 -6.67 18.90
CA VAL A 98 -1.83 -7.89 19.03
C VAL A 98 -0.34 -7.58 19.10
N LYS A 99 0.02 -6.28 19.10
CA LYS A 99 1.37 -5.75 19.26
C LYS A 99 2.35 -6.27 18.20
N VAL A 100 1.87 -6.34 16.95
CA VAL A 100 2.71 -6.64 15.79
C VAL A 100 3.14 -5.31 15.16
N PRO A 101 4.45 -5.08 14.96
CA PRO A 101 4.94 -3.87 14.32
C PRO A 101 4.32 -3.63 12.94
N LEU A 102 3.96 -2.39 12.64
CA LEU A 102 3.31 -1.99 11.39
C LEU A 102 4.12 -0.93 10.65
N LEU A 103 4.39 -1.20 9.37
CA LEU A 103 4.87 -0.22 8.41
C LEU A 103 3.74 0.11 7.42
N ILE A 104 3.51 1.42 7.23
CA ILE A 104 2.59 1.92 6.21
C ILE A 104 3.38 2.61 5.09
N GLU A 105 3.20 2.15 3.85
CA GLU A 105 3.80 2.74 2.63
C GLU A 105 2.76 3.59 1.89
N PRO A 106 2.88 4.93 1.91
CA PRO A 106 2.09 5.80 1.07
C PRO A 106 2.55 5.66 -0.39
N VAL A 107 1.63 5.45 -1.32
CA VAL A 107 1.97 5.12 -2.73
C VAL A 107 1.88 6.32 -3.67
N SER A 108 0.96 7.23 -3.37
CA SER A 108 0.82 8.48 -4.10
C SER A 108 0.21 9.54 -3.22
N VAL A 109 0.38 10.81 -3.59
CA VAL A 109 -0.23 11.98 -2.92
C VAL A 109 -1.73 11.80 -2.71
N GLU A 110 -2.46 11.23 -3.68
CA GLU A 110 -3.91 11.03 -3.53
C GLU A 110 -4.22 9.91 -2.53
N LYS A 111 -3.53 8.77 -2.64
CA LYS A 111 -3.77 7.60 -1.79
C LYS A 111 -3.30 7.83 -0.35
N ALA A 112 -2.25 8.61 -0.16
CA ALA A 112 -1.72 8.99 1.14
C ALA A 112 -2.75 9.76 2.00
N LYS A 113 -3.71 10.46 1.38
CA LYS A 113 -4.78 11.16 2.11
C LYS A 113 -5.62 10.23 2.99
N LYS A 114 -5.76 8.94 2.63
CA LYS A 114 -6.43 7.91 3.45
C LYS A 114 -5.84 7.81 4.86
N LEU A 115 -4.56 8.18 5.03
CA LEU A 115 -3.89 8.11 6.33
C LEU A 115 -4.22 9.28 7.26
N ARG A 116 -4.94 10.31 6.81
CA ARG A 116 -5.36 11.45 7.65
C ARG A 116 -6.15 11.01 8.89
N GLY A 117 -7.12 10.10 8.68
CA GLY A 117 -7.94 9.54 9.77
C GLY A 117 -7.17 8.56 10.66
N ILE A 118 -6.11 7.97 10.12
CA ILE A 118 -5.31 6.93 10.78
C ILE A 118 -4.22 7.53 11.67
N LEU A 119 -3.58 8.60 11.20
CA LEU A 119 -2.45 9.26 11.87
C LEU A 119 -2.90 10.40 12.82
N ASN A 120 -4.07 10.27 13.44
CA ASN A 120 -4.65 11.27 14.34
C ASN A 120 -4.36 11.01 15.84
N GLY A 121 -3.48 10.05 16.16
CA GLY A 121 -3.11 9.68 17.53
C GLY A 121 -3.98 8.59 18.16
N ARG A 122 -5.01 8.08 17.47
CA ARG A 122 -5.81 6.92 17.94
C ARG A 122 -4.98 5.63 18.01
N TRP A 123 -4.05 5.44 17.09
CA TRP A 123 -3.22 4.26 16.96
C TRP A 123 -1.74 4.63 17.04
N THR A 124 -0.92 3.69 17.49
CA THR A 124 0.53 3.78 17.31
C THR A 124 0.90 3.15 15.98
N ILE A 125 1.71 3.86 15.19
CA ILE A 125 2.28 3.40 13.93
C ILE A 125 3.80 3.35 14.11
N ASP A 126 4.41 2.20 13.86
CA ASP A 126 5.85 2.02 14.09
C ASP A 126 6.69 2.68 12.98
N TYR A 127 6.24 2.55 11.72
CA TYR A 127 6.94 3.10 10.56
C TYR A 127 5.97 3.67 9.52
N VAL A 128 6.35 4.78 8.90
CA VAL A 128 5.72 5.33 7.70
C VAL A 128 6.80 5.88 6.77
N THR A 129 6.64 5.68 5.47
CA THR A 129 7.67 5.95 4.45
C THR A 129 7.19 6.91 3.35
N PRO A 130 6.64 8.09 3.69
CA PRO A 130 6.13 9.03 2.69
C PRO A 130 7.27 9.74 1.96
N SER A 131 7.07 10.04 0.69
CA SER A 131 7.72 11.20 0.07
C SER A 131 7.25 12.52 0.71
N ARG A 132 7.97 13.61 0.46
CA ARG A 132 7.59 14.95 0.94
C ARG A 132 6.15 15.32 0.57
N ASN A 133 5.77 15.14 -0.69
CA ASN A 133 4.46 15.54 -1.19
C ASN A 133 3.35 14.66 -0.57
N GLU A 134 3.63 13.39 -0.31
CA GLU A 134 2.71 12.51 0.41
C GLU A 134 2.55 12.92 1.86
N LEU A 135 3.65 13.26 2.55
CA LEU A 135 3.59 13.74 3.93
C LEU A 135 2.77 15.03 4.06
N GLU A 136 2.99 16.00 3.17
CA GLU A 136 2.18 17.23 3.09
C GLU A 136 0.70 16.91 2.88
N SER A 137 0.41 15.95 2.00
CA SER A 137 -0.96 15.50 1.75
C SER A 137 -1.60 14.85 2.99
N ILE A 138 -0.82 14.10 3.78
CA ILE A 138 -1.27 13.46 5.02
C ILE A 138 -1.55 14.53 6.09
N LEU A 139 -0.66 15.51 6.26
CA LEU A 139 -0.80 16.53 7.30
C LEU A 139 -1.84 17.60 6.96
N GLY A 140 -2.17 17.76 5.67
CA GLY A 140 -3.06 18.83 5.21
C GLY A 140 -2.44 20.23 5.35
N ALA A 141 -1.12 20.30 5.52
CA ALA A 141 -0.33 21.51 5.67
C ALA A 141 1.03 21.33 4.96
N GLY A 142 1.65 22.43 4.55
CA GLY A 142 3.01 22.42 4.00
C GLY A 142 4.01 21.96 5.06
N VAL A 143 4.97 21.12 4.67
CA VAL A 143 6.05 20.66 5.55
C VAL A 143 7.21 21.63 5.35
N GLU A 144 7.46 22.52 6.30
CA GLU A 144 8.64 23.39 6.22
C GLU A 144 9.92 22.58 6.41
N ARG A 145 11.01 22.99 5.74
CA ARG A 145 12.34 22.49 6.07
C ARG A 145 12.81 23.22 7.33
N ASP A 146 13.30 22.49 8.32
CA ASP A 146 14.38 23.04 9.13
C ASP A 146 15.57 23.24 8.18
N SER A 147 16.04 24.48 8.07
CA SER A 147 17.09 24.90 7.15
C SER A 147 18.48 24.47 7.64
N ASP A 148 18.66 23.17 7.93
CA ASP A 148 19.92 22.62 8.43
C ASP A 148 20.67 21.81 7.36
N GLU A 149 20.76 22.37 6.14
CA GLU A 149 21.73 21.94 5.12
C GLU A 149 22.37 23.17 4.48
N ASP A 150 23.19 23.88 5.26
CA ASP A 150 24.31 24.68 4.75
C ASP A 150 25.37 24.91 5.87
N GLU A 151 25.91 23.84 6.44
CA GLU A 151 27.26 23.88 7.02
C GLU A 151 28.08 22.73 6.43
N GLY A 152 28.99 23.11 5.54
CA GLY A 152 29.69 22.21 4.65
C GLY A 152 30.79 21.37 5.28
N ILE A 153 31.23 20.39 4.49
CA ILE A 153 32.63 19.96 4.33
C ILE A 153 32.86 19.68 2.85
#